data_AF-X0X318-F1
#
_entry.id   AF-X0X318-F1
#
_cell.length_a   1.000
_cell.length_b   1.000
_cell.length_c   1.000
_cell.angle_alpha   90.00
_cell.angle_beta   90.00
_cell.angle_gamma   90.00
#
_symmetry.space_group_name_H-M   'P 1'
#
loop_
_entity.id
_entity.type
_entity.pdbx_description
1 polymer ?
#
loop_
_entity_poly.entity_id
_entity_poly.type
_entity_poly.pdbx_seq_one_letter_code
_entity_poly.pdbx_strand_id
1 'polypeptide(L)' 'MKIGIIGAGSWGTTLSILLAENKHDITIWSYE' A
#
# COMPACT_ATOMS: atom_id res chain seq x y z
N MET A 1 -8.10 -6.24 7.92
CA MET A 1 -8.19 -6.67 6.51
C MET A 1 -6.79 -6.70 5.95
N LYS A 2 -6.44 -7.71 5.14
CA LYS A 2 -5.13 -7.80 4.48
C LYS A 2 -5.23 -7.24 3.07
N ILE A 3 -4.35 -6.31 2.70
CA ILE A 3 -4.41 -5.60 1.42
C ILE A 3 -3.03 -5.63 0.76
N GLY A 4 -2.97 -6.17 -0.47
CA GLY A 4 -1.79 -6.11 -1.31
C GLY A 4 -1.85 -4.90 -2.26
N ILE A 5 -0.78 -4.10 -2.29
CA ILE A 5 -0.63 -2.96 -3.21
C ILE A 5 0.49 -3.29 -4.19
N ILE A 6 0.19 -3.25 -5.49
CA ILE A 6 1.16 -3.53 -6.56
C ILE A 6 1.59 -2.20 -7.19
N GLY A 7 2.88 -1.90 -7.08
CA GLY A 7 3.52 -0.67 -7.51
C GLY A 7 3.70 0.34 -6.38
N ALA A 8 4.95 0.77 -6.15
CA ALA A 8 5.31 1.83 -5.20
C ALA A 8 5.39 3.22 -5.86
N GLY A 9 4.53 3.49 -6.85
CA GLY A 9 4.41 4.82 -7.46
C GLY A 9 3.73 5.84 -6.51
N SER A 10 3.57 7.08 -6.96
CA SER A 10 3.00 8.17 -6.14
C SER A 10 1.65 7.78 -5.51
N TRP A 11 0.73 7.25 -6.31
CA TRP A 11 -0.59 6.83 -5.82
C TRP A 11 -0.55 5.53 -4.99
N GLY A 12 0.32 4.58 -5.33
CA GLY A 12 0.49 3.35 -4.54
C GLY A 12 1.01 3.65 -3.13
N THR A 13 1.90 4.62 -3.02
CA THR A 13 2.45 5.08 -1.74
C THR A 13 1.43 5.91 -0.94
N THR A 14 0.73 6.86 -1.58
CA THR A 14 -0.32 7.63 -0.87
C THR A 14 -1.44 6.74 -0.36
N LEU A 15 -1.88 5.77 -1.17
CA LEU A 15 -2.94 4.85 -0.78
C LEU A 15 -2.48 3.89 0.32
N SER A 16 -1.23 3.42 0.29
CA SER A 16 -0.70 2.54 1.32
C SER A 16 -0.65 3.22 2.69
N ILE A 17 -0.26 4.50 2.73
CA ILE A 17 -0.25 5.30 3.96
C ILE A 17 -1.66 5.44 4.52
N LEU A 18 -2.64 5.83 3.69
CA LEU A 18 -4.04 5.96 4.11
C LEU A 18 -4.58 4.64 4.67
N LEU A 19 -4.27 3.52 4.04
CA LEU A 19 -4.73 2.20 4.48
C LEU A 19 -4.03 1.75 5.77
N ALA A 20 -2.75 2.06 5.93
CA ALA A 20 -2.02 1.80 7.16
C ALA A 20 -2.57 2.61 8.34
N GLU A 21 -2.91 3.89 8.14
CA GLU A 21 -3.56 4.73 9.15
C GLU A 21 -4.93 4.18 9.58
N ASN A 22 -5.66 3.55 8.65
CA ASN A 22 -6.90 2.84 8.92
C ASN A 22 -6.70 1.46 9.60
N LYS A 23 -5.49 1.15 10.08
CA LYS A 23 -5.12 -0.10 10.76
C LYS A 23 -5.35 -1.34 9.90
N HIS A 24 -5.21 -1.19 8.58
CA HIS A 24 -5.16 -2.35 7.69
C HIS A 24 -3.75 -2.94 7.64
N ASP A 25 -3.70 -4.26 7.51
CA ASP A 25 -2.45 -5.01 7.32
C ASP A 25 -2.11 -4.96 5.83
N ILE A 26 -1.16 -4.12 5.47
CA ILE A 26 -0.81 -3.83 4.08
C ILE A 26 0.54 -4.43 3.70
N THR A 27 0.66 -4.89 2.46
CA THR A 27 1.95 -5.29 1.86
C THR A 27 2.09 -4.61 0.52
N ILE A 28 3.17 -3.85 0.33
CA ILE A 28 3.51 -3.21 -0.95
C ILE A 28 4.53 -4.08 -1.69
N TRP A 29 4.25 -4.35 -2.95
CA TRP A 29 5.19 -4.98 -3.88
C TRP A 29 5.51 -4.03 -5.02
N SER A 30 6.79 -3.86 -5.33
CA SER A 30 7.23 -3.11 -6.50
C SER A 30 8.38 -3.86 -7.16
N TYR A 31 8.46 -3.76 -8.48
CA TYR A 31 9.50 -4.36 -9.31
C TYR A 31 10.03 -3.28 -10.26
N GLU A 32 11.35 -3.27 -10.51
CA GLU A 32 12.03 -2.36 -11.45
C GLU A 32 12.48 -3.14 -12.69
#